data_AF-A0A1F9YVM8-F1
#
_entry.id   AF-A0A1F9YVM8-F1
#
_cell.length_a   1.000
_cell.length_b   1.000
_cell.length_c   1.000
_cell.angle_alpha   90.00
_cell.angle_beta   90.00
_cell.angle_gamma   90.00
#
_symmetry.space_group_name_H-M   'P 1'
#
loop_
_entity.id
_entity.type
_entity.pdbx_description
1 polymer ?
#
loop_
_entity_poly.entity_id
_entity_poly.type
_entity_poly.pdbx_seq_one_letter_code
_entity_poly.pdbx_strand_id
1 'polypeptide(L)'
;MRRFIVIGHRAITSADFKLDDLCGSTGRLDILLRCVNSAFFLSHGIRRDVEITLMLLGEPNPPKTIRINGSEVKYLNPDERSTAALIRNALLQKGEGERKCSPGIFVSERSYEEVLSNISKESKVYYLKEEGEDIRKVPLGQDVTFVLGDDQDLTAVEEEILMRYEPKKLSLGPMSYHADHCVTVVNNELDRR
;
A
#
# COMPACT_ATOMS: atom_id res chain seq x y z
N MET A 1 12.80 7.62 -4.25
CA MET A 1 11.51 6.94 -4.52
C MET A 1 10.68 6.88 -3.24
N ARG A 2 9.38 7.15 -3.34
CA ARG A 2 8.44 7.08 -2.20
C ARG A 2 7.67 5.79 -2.28
N ARG A 3 7.72 4.95 -1.25
CA ARG A 3 7.03 3.65 -1.26
C ARG A 3 6.04 3.54 -0.11
N PHE A 4 4.93 2.85 -0.36
CA PHE A 4 3.90 2.58 0.63
C PHE A 4 3.61 1.08 0.68
N ILE A 5 3.49 0.52 1.88
CA ILE A 5 3.02 -0.86 2.09
C ILE A 5 1.75 -0.76 2.93
N VAL A 6 0.60 -1.04 2.30
CA VAL A 6 -0.72 -1.01 2.97
C VAL A 6 -1.18 -2.44 3.22
N ILE A 7 -1.42 -2.77 4.48
CA ILE A 7 -1.85 -4.12 4.89
C ILE A 7 -3.38 -4.14 4.99
N GLY A 8 -4.02 -4.82 4.04
CA GLY A 8 -5.44 -5.11 4.01
C GLY A 8 -5.75 -6.43 4.69
N HIS A 9 -6.01 -6.39 5.99
CA HIS A 9 -6.15 -7.58 6.83
C HIS A 9 -7.33 -8.46 6.41
N ARG A 10 -8.41 -7.85 5.89
CA ARG A 10 -9.61 -8.55 5.43
C ARG A 10 -9.80 -8.52 3.92
N ALA A 11 -8.90 -7.85 3.18
CA ALA A 11 -9.05 -7.62 1.76
C ALA A 11 -9.03 -8.94 0.97
N ILE A 12 -10.08 -9.17 0.17
CA ILE A 12 -10.32 -10.41 -0.55
C ILE A 12 -9.17 -10.80 -1.47
N THR A 13 -8.84 -12.08 -1.51
CA THR A 13 -7.72 -12.61 -2.33
C THR A 13 -8.17 -13.39 -3.56
N SER A 14 -9.48 -13.44 -3.82
CA SER A 14 -10.07 -13.96 -5.05
C SER A 14 -10.54 -12.83 -5.98
N ALA A 15 -10.64 -13.14 -7.27
CA ALA A 15 -11.24 -12.24 -8.26
C ALA A 15 -12.78 -12.33 -8.30
N ASP A 16 -13.38 -13.16 -7.44
CA ASP A 16 -14.83 -13.43 -7.42
C ASP A 16 -15.56 -12.42 -6.53
N PHE A 17 -15.60 -11.17 -7.00
CA PHE A 17 -16.34 -10.10 -6.35
C PHE A 17 -16.94 -9.13 -7.37
N LYS A 18 -17.99 -8.44 -6.92
CA LYS A 18 -18.68 -7.45 -7.73
C LYS A 18 -18.10 -6.05 -7.51
N LEU A 19 -18.02 -5.26 -8.57
CA LEU A 19 -17.44 -3.91 -8.53
C LEU A 19 -18.37 -2.86 -7.90
N ASP A 20 -19.60 -3.23 -7.56
CA ASP A 20 -20.58 -2.39 -6.85
C ASP A 20 -20.55 -2.61 -5.32
N ASP A 21 -19.81 -3.59 -4.82
CA ASP A 21 -19.60 -3.83 -3.39
C ASP A 21 -18.11 -3.98 -3.06
N LEU A 22 -17.40 -2.84 -3.00
CA LEU A 22 -15.96 -2.80 -2.71
C LEU A 22 -15.64 -2.65 -1.21
N CYS A 23 -16.64 -2.48 -0.36
CA CYS A 23 -16.47 -2.28 1.09
C CYS A 23 -16.88 -3.53 1.87
N GLY A 24 -18.00 -4.15 1.53
CA GLY A 24 -18.58 -5.27 2.26
C GLY A 24 -17.92 -6.59 1.92
N SER A 25 -18.38 -7.24 0.85
CA SER A 25 -17.97 -8.61 0.48
C SER A 25 -16.48 -8.76 0.16
N THR A 26 -15.79 -7.67 -0.17
CA THR A 26 -14.36 -7.65 -0.47
C THR A 26 -13.46 -7.38 0.74
N GLY A 27 -14.06 -7.19 1.93
CA GLY A 27 -13.33 -6.95 3.17
C GLY A 27 -12.54 -5.64 3.16
N ARG A 28 -13.23 -4.52 2.92
CA ARG A 28 -12.66 -3.16 2.90
C ARG A 28 -11.62 -2.88 1.80
N LEU A 29 -11.73 -3.55 0.66
CA LEU A 29 -10.88 -3.26 -0.50
C LEU A 29 -10.94 -1.78 -0.92
N ASP A 30 -12.08 -1.12 -0.72
CA ASP A 30 -12.28 0.31 -0.92
C ASP A 30 -11.18 1.18 -0.26
N ILE A 31 -10.70 0.83 0.94
CA ILE A 31 -9.62 1.56 1.62
C ILE A 31 -8.33 1.47 0.81
N LEU A 32 -7.93 0.26 0.40
CA LEU A 32 -6.70 0.02 -0.37
C LEU A 32 -6.75 0.78 -1.70
N LEU A 33 -7.93 0.82 -2.35
CA LEU A 33 -8.13 1.55 -3.61
C LEU A 33 -8.02 3.06 -3.41
N ARG A 34 -8.54 3.62 -2.30
CA ARG A 34 -8.30 5.02 -1.94
C ARG A 34 -6.84 5.30 -1.65
N CYS A 35 -6.11 4.38 -1.01
CA CYS A 35 -4.66 4.52 -0.84
C CYS A 35 -3.93 4.58 -2.18
N VAL A 36 -4.32 3.76 -3.17
CA VAL A 36 -3.79 3.85 -4.54
C VAL A 36 -4.07 5.23 -5.15
N ASN A 37 -5.30 5.74 -4.98
CA ASN A 37 -5.64 7.08 -5.48
C ASN A 37 -4.77 8.18 -4.86
N SER A 38 -4.68 8.19 -3.53
CA SER A 38 -3.86 9.15 -2.77
C SER A 38 -2.36 9.03 -3.04
N ALA A 39 -1.89 7.83 -3.40
CA ALA A 39 -0.49 7.58 -3.71
C ALA A 39 -0.09 8.20 -5.06
N PHE A 40 -0.93 8.09 -6.09
CA PHE A 40 -0.52 8.40 -7.46
C PHE A 40 -1.04 9.71 -8.02
N PHE A 41 -2.32 10.06 -7.83
CA PHE A 41 -2.93 11.09 -8.67
C PHE A 41 -2.57 12.52 -8.24
N LEU A 42 -2.27 13.33 -9.26
CA LEU A 42 -2.19 14.77 -9.22
C LEU A 42 -3.27 15.35 -10.14
N SER A 43 -3.48 16.67 -10.13
CA SER A 43 -4.49 17.32 -10.97
C SER A 43 -4.34 17.03 -12.47
N HIS A 44 -3.11 16.98 -12.97
CA HIS A 44 -2.80 16.80 -14.41
C HIS A 44 -1.79 15.68 -14.67
N GLY A 45 -1.68 14.71 -13.76
CA GLY A 45 -0.73 13.63 -13.96
C GLY A 45 -0.73 12.60 -12.84
N ILE A 46 0.29 11.75 -12.87
CA ILE A 46 0.55 10.75 -11.85
C ILE A 46 1.97 10.93 -11.32
N ARG A 47 2.18 10.68 -10.04
CA ARG A 47 3.52 10.64 -9.43
C ARG A 47 4.28 9.44 -9.99
N ARG A 48 5.36 9.72 -10.72
CA ARG A 48 6.21 8.71 -11.37
C ARG A 48 7.26 8.12 -10.43
N ASP A 49 7.50 8.77 -9.31
CA ASP A 49 8.46 8.44 -8.24
C ASP A 49 7.78 7.78 -7.03
N VAL A 50 6.62 7.16 -7.24
CA VAL A 50 5.85 6.45 -6.21
C VAL A 50 5.69 4.98 -6.56
N GLU A 51 5.74 4.13 -5.55
CA GLU A 51 5.32 2.73 -5.59
C GLU A 51 4.39 2.44 -4.41
N ILE A 52 3.34 1.65 -4.64
CA ILE A 52 2.48 1.15 -3.56
C ILE A 52 2.36 -0.36 -3.65
N THR A 53 2.55 -1.03 -2.51
CA THR A 53 2.35 -2.45 -2.33
C THR A 53 1.13 -2.64 -1.45
N LEU A 54 0.12 -3.33 -1.99
CA LEU A 54 -1.09 -3.72 -1.29
C LEU A 54 -0.93 -5.18 -0.87
N MET A 55 -1.04 -5.46 0.42
CA MET A 55 -1.05 -6.82 0.94
C MET A 55 -2.48 -7.20 1.28
N LEU A 56 -3.02 -8.19 0.57
CA LEU A 56 -4.36 -8.69 0.75
C LEU A 56 -4.29 -10.00 1.53
N LEU A 57 -4.82 -9.96 2.76
CA LEU A 57 -4.73 -11.07 3.72
C LEU A 57 -6.08 -11.73 4.01
N GLY A 58 -7.15 -11.30 3.32
CA GLY A 58 -8.46 -11.91 3.43
C GLY A 58 -8.56 -13.26 2.71
N GLU A 59 -9.60 -14.01 3.07
CA GLU A 59 -9.99 -15.26 2.40
C GLU A 59 -10.24 -15.07 0.89
N PRO A 60 -10.17 -16.12 0.06
CA PRO A 60 -9.94 -17.53 0.41
C PRO A 60 -8.48 -18.03 0.26
N ASN A 61 -7.58 -17.24 -0.33
CA ASN A 61 -6.20 -17.68 -0.63
C ASN A 61 -5.16 -16.62 -0.25
N PRO A 62 -5.08 -16.18 1.02
CA PRO A 62 -4.04 -15.26 1.47
C PRO A 62 -2.65 -15.93 1.54
N PRO A 63 -1.55 -15.16 1.36
CA PRO A 63 -1.53 -13.76 0.97
C PRO A 63 -1.58 -13.55 -0.55
N LYS A 64 -2.13 -12.40 -0.97
CA LYS A 64 -1.89 -11.84 -2.31
C LYS A 64 -1.25 -10.48 -2.18
N THR A 65 -0.13 -10.27 -2.86
CA THR A 65 0.62 -9.03 -2.81
C THR A 65 0.59 -8.38 -4.19
N ILE A 66 0.04 -7.17 -4.26
CA ILE A 66 -0.08 -6.40 -5.49
C ILE A 66 0.81 -5.17 -5.39
N ARG A 67 1.77 -5.05 -6.31
CA ARG A 67 2.68 -3.90 -6.41
C ARG A 67 2.32 -3.06 -7.62
N ILE A 68 2.15 -1.76 -7.41
CA ILE A 68 1.86 -0.79 -8.47
C ILE A 68 3.02 0.22 -8.52
N ASN A 69 3.65 0.34 -9.68
CA ASN A 69 4.79 1.22 -9.92
C ASN A 69 4.38 2.43 -10.79
N GLY A 70 4.48 3.63 -10.24
CA GLY A 70 4.09 4.88 -10.90
C GLY A 70 4.86 5.20 -12.18
N SER A 71 6.12 4.77 -12.28
CA SER A 71 6.94 4.99 -13.49
C SER A 71 6.42 4.20 -14.71
N GLU A 72 5.77 3.07 -14.47
CA GLU A 72 5.29 2.16 -15.52
C GLU A 72 3.77 2.15 -15.71
N VAL A 73 3.01 2.56 -14.70
CA VAL A 73 1.56 2.33 -14.68
C VAL A 73 0.83 3.08 -15.81
N LYS A 74 -0.11 2.36 -16.43
CA LYS A 74 -1.04 2.89 -17.45
C LYS A 74 -2.46 2.44 -17.12
N TYR A 75 -3.45 3.16 -17.68
CA TYR A 75 -4.88 2.87 -17.52
C TYR A 75 -5.45 2.99 -16.10
N LEU A 76 -4.66 3.53 -15.17
CA LEU A 76 -5.13 3.89 -13.84
C LEU A 76 -5.95 5.18 -13.95
N ASN A 77 -7.16 5.20 -13.40
CA ASN A 77 -8.01 6.40 -13.29
C ASN A 77 -8.28 6.72 -11.82
N PRO A 78 -8.55 7.99 -11.45
CA PRO A 78 -8.74 8.43 -10.07
C PRO A 78 -10.14 8.06 -9.53
N ASP A 79 -10.55 6.82 -9.74
CA ASP A 79 -11.79 6.26 -9.23
C ASP A 79 -11.54 4.83 -8.69
N GLU A 80 -12.28 4.47 -7.64
CA GLU A 80 -12.11 3.17 -6.99
C GLU A 80 -12.51 2.02 -7.93
N ARG A 81 -13.54 2.19 -8.75
CA ARG A 81 -14.14 1.10 -9.54
C ARG A 81 -13.23 0.61 -10.66
N SER A 82 -12.60 1.53 -11.40
CA SER A 82 -11.68 1.16 -12.48
C SER A 82 -10.39 0.55 -11.91
N THR A 83 -9.88 1.08 -10.80
CA THR A 83 -8.76 0.50 -10.06
C THR A 83 -9.11 -0.90 -9.55
N ALA A 84 -10.31 -1.09 -8.98
CA ALA A 84 -10.80 -2.40 -8.56
C ALA A 84 -10.84 -3.42 -9.71
N ALA A 85 -11.21 -3.00 -10.92
CA ALA A 85 -11.19 -3.86 -12.09
C ALA A 85 -9.76 -4.31 -12.47
N LEU A 86 -8.76 -3.42 -12.33
CA LEU A 86 -7.35 -3.76 -12.52
C LEU A 86 -6.86 -4.75 -11.45
N ILE A 87 -7.20 -4.51 -10.18
CA ILE A 87 -6.89 -5.40 -9.06
C ILE A 87 -7.53 -6.78 -9.28
N ARG A 88 -8.80 -6.84 -9.69
CA ARG A 88 -9.49 -8.09 -10.01
C ARG A 88 -8.77 -8.88 -11.10
N ASN A 89 -8.29 -8.22 -12.15
CA ASN A 89 -7.51 -8.85 -13.22
C ASN A 89 -6.16 -9.38 -12.72
N ALA A 90 -5.53 -8.68 -11.76
CA ALA A 90 -4.31 -9.15 -11.13
C ALA A 90 -4.55 -10.42 -10.28
N LEU A 91 -5.67 -10.48 -9.54
CA LEU A 91 -6.05 -11.64 -8.73
C LEU A 91 -6.41 -12.89 -9.55
N LEU A 92 -6.71 -12.75 -10.85
CA LEU A 92 -6.89 -13.88 -11.76
C LEU A 92 -5.58 -14.60 -12.12
N GLN A 93 -4.43 -13.94 -11.94
CA GLN A 93 -3.14 -14.53 -12.31
C GLN A 93 -2.72 -15.63 -11.34
N LYS A 94 -2.30 -16.76 -11.89
CA LYS A 94 -1.76 -17.92 -11.15
C LYS A 94 -0.31 -18.16 -11.54
N GLY A 95 0.49 -18.69 -10.61
CA GLY A 95 1.89 -19.06 -10.85
C GLY A 95 2.75 -18.81 -9.62
N GLU A 96 4.05 -19.02 -9.77
CA GLU A 96 5.06 -18.69 -8.77
C GLU A 96 5.74 -17.36 -9.09
N GLY A 97 6.24 -16.66 -8.07
CA GLY A 97 7.00 -15.42 -8.24
C GLY A 97 6.14 -14.19 -8.61
N GLU A 98 6.82 -13.06 -8.81
CA GLU A 98 6.14 -11.82 -9.19
C GLU A 98 5.85 -11.77 -10.69
N ARG A 99 4.60 -11.43 -11.03
CA ARG A 99 4.08 -11.48 -12.39
C ARG A 99 3.46 -10.14 -12.78
N LYS A 100 3.84 -9.63 -13.95
CA LYS A 100 3.27 -8.41 -14.51
C LYS A 100 1.89 -8.69 -15.10
N CYS A 101 0.86 -8.08 -14.54
CA CYS A 101 -0.54 -8.25 -14.94
C CYS A 101 -0.94 -7.26 -16.03
N SER A 102 -0.49 -6.01 -15.87
CA SER A 102 -0.68 -4.90 -16.79
C SER A 102 0.50 -3.94 -16.64
N PRO A 103 0.65 -2.92 -17.51
CA PRO A 103 1.75 -1.96 -17.36
C PRO A 103 1.78 -1.36 -15.95
N GLY A 104 2.90 -1.56 -15.25
CA GLY A 104 3.12 -1.09 -13.88
C GLY A 104 2.34 -1.78 -12.76
N ILE A 105 1.59 -2.86 -13.03
CA ILE A 105 0.88 -3.63 -11.98
C ILE A 105 1.41 -5.05 -11.96
N PHE A 106 1.86 -5.47 -10.79
CA PHE A 106 2.47 -6.77 -10.53
C PHE A 106 1.73 -7.49 -9.41
N VAL A 107 1.62 -8.80 -9.50
CA VAL A 107 1.03 -9.65 -8.46
C VAL A 107 1.98 -10.76 -8.07
N SER A 108 1.96 -11.16 -6.81
CA SER A 108 2.70 -12.28 -6.27
C SER A 108 1.97 -12.86 -5.06
N GLU A 109 2.47 -13.99 -4.58
CA GLU A 109 2.07 -14.64 -3.34
C GLU A 109 3.07 -14.34 -2.20
N ARG A 110 3.85 -13.26 -2.30
CA ARG A 110 4.87 -12.92 -1.30
C ARG A 110 4.26 -12.64 0.06
N SER A 111 4.87 -13.19 1.11
CA SER A 111 4.51 -12.92 2.50
C SER A 111 4.93 -11.51 2.95
N TYR A 112 4.41 -11.06 4.10
CA TYR A 112 4.79 -9.76 4.67
C TYR A 112 6.30 -9.69 4.99
N GLU A 113 6.86 -10.77 5.51
CA GLU A 113 8.30 -10.89 5.78
C GLU A 113 9.13 -10.79 4.49
N GLU A 114 8.69 -11.45 3.40
CA GLU A 114 9.38 -11.38 2.10
C GLU A 114 9.31 -9.98 1.49
N VAL A 115 8.16 -9.30 1.60
CA VAL A 115 7.99 -7.92 1.14
C VAL A 115 8.95 -6.99 1.90
N LEU A 116 8.97 -7.05 3.24
CA LEU A 116 9.86 -6.22 4.06
C LEU A 116 11.34 -6.54 3.86
N SER A 117 11.69 -7.81 3.70
CA SER A 117 13.07 -8.26 3.43
C SER A 117 13.60 -7.70 2.11
N ASN A 118 12.74 -7.60 1.09
CA ASN A 118 13.13 -7.00 -0.18
C ASN A 118 13.21 -5.47 -0.08
N ILE A 119 12.19 -4.83 0.52
CA ILE A 119 12.10 -3.37 0.55
C ILE A 119 13.17 -2.70 1.43
N SER A 120 13.56 -3.37 2.52
CA SER A 120 14.56 -2.85 3.47
C SER A 120 15.97 -2.81 2.89
N LYS A 121 16.24 -3.56 1.80
CA LYS A 121 17.49 -3.48 1.04
C LYS A 121 17.55 -2.25 0.12
N GLU A 122 16.39 -1.69 -0.25
CA GLU A 122 16.28 -0.58 -1.21
C GLU A 122 15.99 0.78 -0.55
N SER A 123 15.45 0.78 0.66
CA SER A 123 14.89 1.99 1.25
C SER A 123 14.83 1.92 2.78
N LYS A 124 14.83 3.09 3.41
CA LYS A 124 14.62 3.18 4.85
C LYS A 124 13.13 3.00 5.17
N VAL A 125 12.84 2.08 6.09
CA VAL A 125 11.47 1.75 6.49
C VAL A 125 11.02 2.63 7.66
N TYR A 126 9.78 3.11 7.57
CA TYR A 126 9.09 3.90 8.59
C TYR A 126 7.74 3.27 8.88
N TYR A 127 7.34 3.27 10.15
CA TYR A 127 6.03 2.80 10.57
C TYR A 127 5.14 4.01 10.88
N LEU A 128 4.05 4.18 10.13
CA LEU A 128 3.09 5.23 10.43
C LEU A 128 2.21 4.81 11.61
N LYS A 129 2.33 5.52 12.73
CA LYS A 129 1.62 5.24 13.99
C LYS A 129 1.49 6.52 14.82
N GLU A 130 0.33 6.72 15.43
CA GLU A 130 -0.05 7.94 16.16
C GLU A 130 0.94 8.30 17.26
N GLU A 131 1.46 7.31 18.00
CA GLU A 131 2.45 7.52 19.07
C GLU A 131 3.90 7.74 18.56
N GLY A 132 4.10 7.86 17.25
CA GLY A 132 5.39 8.12 16.63
C GLY A 132 5.89 9.55 16.81
N GLU A 133 7.13 9.80 16.36
CA GLU A 133 7.65 11.16 16.28
C GLU A 133 6.99 11.90 15.12
N ASP A 134 6.60 13.16 15.31
CA ASP A 134 6.02 13.99 14.24
C ASP A 134 6.93 13.98 13.00
N ILE A 135 6.40 13.57 11.86
CA ILE A 135 7.10 13.44 10.57
C ILE A 135 7.89 14.71 10.22
N ARG A 136 7.41 15.90 10.61
CA ARG A 136 8.05 17.20 10.34
C ARG A 136 9.38 17.37 11.06
N LYS A 137 9.61 16.64 12.16
CA LYS A 137 10.85 16.70 12.95
C LYS A 137 11.89 15.69 12.49
N VAL A 138 11.48 14.72 11.66
CA VAL A 138 12.35 13.65 11.22
C VAL A 138 12.96 13.99 9.86
N PRO A 139 14.30 13.91 9.68
CA PRO A 139 14.91 13.98 8.37
C PRO A 139 14.57 12.71 7.58
N LEU A 140 13.88 12.89 6.45
CA LEU A 140 13.52 11.82 5.52
C LEU A 140 14.53 11.80 4.36
N GLY A 141 14.96 10.61 3.95
CA GLY A 141 15.84 10.42 2.80
C GLY A 141 15.09 10.44 1.47
N GLN A 142 15.81 10.17 0.38
CA GLN A 142 15.20 10.09 -0.97
C GLN A 142 14.45 8.77 -1.20
N ASP A 143 14.94 7.66 -0.66
CA ASP A 143 14.35 6.32 -0.77
C ASP A 143 13.78 5.86 0.55
N VAL A 144 12.46 6.01 0.67
CA VAL A 144 11.72 5.78 1.91
C VAL A 144 10.52 4.88 1.66
N THR A 145 10.24 4.01 2.63
CA THR A 145 9.06 3.15 2.64
C THR A 145 8.25 3.41 3.90
N PHE A 146 6.96 3.66 3.73
CA PHE A 146 6.01 3.83 4.83
C PHE A 146 5.09 2.62 4.92
N VAL A 147 5.04 2.00 6.09
CA VAL A 147 4.18 0.86 6.39
C VAL A 147 2.99 1.34 7.22
N LEU A 148 1.79 0.92 6.84
CA LEU A 148 0.54 1.24 7.52
C LEU A 148 -0.50 0.12 7.34
N GLY A 149 -1.41 0.02 8.32
CA GLY A 149 -2.59 -0.84 8.23
C GLY A 149 -3.71 -0.21 7.39
N ASP A 150 -4.82 -0.95 7.28
CA ASP A 150 -6.05 -0.54 6.62
C ASP A 150 -6.98 0.25 7.59
N ASP A 151 -8.10 -0.35 8.00
CA ASP A 151 -8.92 0.14 9.13
C ASP A 151 -8.55 -0.53 10.46
N GLN A 152 -7.57 -1.43 10.45
CA GLN A 152 -7.03 -2.07 11.64
C GLN A 152 -5.54 -1.75 11.79
N ASP A 153 -5.11 -1.64 13.04
CA ASP A 153 -3.69 -1.63 13.38
C ASP A 153 -3.03 -2.94 12.93
N LEU A 154 -1.72 -2.87 12.68
CA LEU A 154 -0.90 -4.07 12.56
C LEU A 154 -1.11 -4.96 13.78
N THR A 155 -1.29 -6.25 13.54
CA THR A 155 -1.33 -7.24 14.61
C THR A 155 0.00 -7.29 15.37
N ALA A 156 0.00 -7.84 16.58
CA ALA A 156 1.23 -7.98 17.37
C ALA A 156 2.34 -8.75 16.62
N VAL A 157 1.97 -9.73 15.79
CA VAL A 157 2.92 -10.51 14.98
C VAL A 157 3.49 -9.66 13.84
N GLU A 158 2.66 -8.89 13.14
CA GLU A 158 3.11 -7.99 12.08
C GLU A 158 3.98 -6.86 12.64
N GLU A 159 3.62 -6.29 13.79
CA GLU A 159 4.47 -5.31 14.47
C GLU A 159 5.82 -5.93 14.87
N GLU A 160 5.84 -7.14 15.43
CA GLU A 160 7.09 -7.81 15.79
C GLU A 160 8.01 -8.01 14.57
N ILE A 161 7.45 -8.49 13.46
CA ILE A 161 8.17 -8.66 12.19
C ILE A 161 8.73 -7.32 11.71
N LEU A 162 7.90 -6.27 11.69
CA LEU A 162 8.28 -4.94 11.23
C LEU A 162 9.42 -4.37 12.08
N MET A 163 9.36 -4.54 13.40
CA MET A 163 10.36 -4.04 14.34
C MET A 163 11.76 -4.67 14.16
N ARG A 164 11.87 -5.86 13.53
CA ARG A 164 13.17 -6.48 13.18
C ARG A 164 13.99 -5.63 12.18
N TYR A 165 13.33 -4.72 11.45
CA TYR A 165 13.97 -3.79 10.52
C TYR A 165 14.22 -2.41 11.12
N GLU A 166 14.08 -2.28 12.45
CA GLU A 166 14.29 -1.05 13.23
C GLU A 166 13.62 0.21 12.63
N PRO A 167 12.34 0.15 12.23
CA PRO A 167 11.68 1.28 11.61
C PRO A 167 11.44 2.36 12.65
N LYS A 168 11.63 3.62 12.24
CA LYS A 168 11.23 4.74 13.07
C LYS A 168 9.71 4.90 12.98
N LYS A 169 9.04 4.96 14.13
CA LYS A 169 7.60 5.28 14.22
C LYS A 169 7.40 6.77 13.93
N LEU A 170 6.49 7.08 13.01
CA LEU A 170 6.17 8.45 12.60
C LEU A 170 4.69 8.74 12.83
N SER A 171 4.42 9.88 13.49
CA SER A 171 3.09 10.43 13.62
C SER A 171 2.85 11.49 12.54
N LEU A 172 1.62 11.54 12.01
CA LEU A 172 1.20 12.50 10.98
C LEU A 172 0.33 13.63 11.55
N GLY A 173 0.02 13.58 12.85
CA GLY A 173 -0.80 14.57 13.53
C GLY A 173 -1.46 14.01 14.77
N PRO A 174 -2.30 14.82 15.44
CA PRO A 174 -2.88 14.47 16.73
C PRO A 174 -4.12 13.56 16.63
N MET A 175 -4.64 13.32 15.42
CA MET A 175 -5.83 12.53 15.19
C MET A 175 -5.46 11.19 14.52
N SER A 176 -6.27 10.17 14.77
CA SER A 176 -6.23 8.94 13.97
C SER A 176 -6.88 9.22 12.61
N TYR A 177 -6.18 8.88 11.53
CA TYR A 177 -6.60 9.13 10.16
C TYR A 177 -6.87 7.83 9.41
N HIS A 178 -7.73 7.89 8.40
CA HIS A 178 -7.80 6.80 7.43
C HIS A 178 -6.48 6.65 6.67
N ALA A 179 -6.16 5.41 6.30
CA ALA A 179 -4.90 5.07 5.65
C ALA A 179 -4.62 5.92 4.39
N ASP A 180 -5.65 6.23 3.59
CA ASP A 180 -5.51 7.04 2.39
C ASP A 180 -5.18 8.51 2.70
N HIS A 181 -5.70 9.06 3.81
CA HIS A 181 -5.31 10.39 4.29
C HIS A 181 -3.85 10.39 4.76
N CYS A 182 -3.40 9.32 5.42
CA CYS A 182 -1.99 9.17 5.80
C CYS A 182 -1.07 9.24 4.58
N VAL A 183 -1.42 8.52 3.50
CA VAL A 183 -0.69 8.58 2.23
C VAL A 183 -0.66 10.00 1.66
N THR A 184 -1.81 10.71 1.66
CA THR A 184 -1.88 12.11 1.20
C THR A 184 -0.99 13.04 2.03
N VAL A 185 -1.02 12.94 3.35
CA VAL A 185 -0.24 13.79 4.26
C VAL A 185 1.26 13.53 4.09
N VAL A 186 1.68 12.27 3.97
CA VAL A 186 3.07 11.92 3.69
C VAL A 186 3.52 12.49 2.35
N ASN A 187 2.72 12.33 1.29
CA ASN A 187 3.04 12.88 -0.02
C ASN A 187 3.19 14.42 0.02
N ASN A 188 2.28 15.12 0.69
CA ASN A 188 2.35 16.56 0.86
C ASN A 188 3.59 16.99 1.68
N GLU A 189 3.94 16.24 2.73
CA GLU A 189 5.14 16.53 3.51
C GLU A 189 6.42 16.36 2.69
N LEU A 190 6.51 15.29 1.88
CA LEU A 190 7.63 15.06 0.98
C LEU A 190 7.71 16.07 -0.18
N ASP A 191 6.57 16.60 -0.63
CA ASP A 191 6.55 17.65 -1.67
C ASP A 191 7.07 19.00 -1.18
N ARG A 192 6.99 19.27 0.13
CA ARG A 192 7.39 20.55 0.73
C ARG A 192 8.86 20.60 1.15
N ARG A 193 9.61 19.52 0.94
CA ARG A 193 11.03 19.38 1.27
C ARG A 193 11.88 19.49 0.02
#